data_AF-A0A1L8DBA3-F1
#
_entry.id   AF-A0A1L8DBA3-F1
#
_cell.length_a   1.000
_cell.length_b   1.000
_cell.length_c   1.000
_cell.angle_alpha   90.00
_cell.angle_beta   90.00
_cell.angle_gamma   90.00
#
_symmetry.space_group_name_H-M   'P 1'
#
loop_
_entity.id
_entity.type
_entity.pdbx_description
1 polymer ?
#
loop_
_entity_poly.entity_id
_entity_poly.type
_entity_poly.pdbx_seq_one_letter_code
_entity_poly.pdbx_strand_id
1 'polypeptide(L)'
;LLHPKIIMASPVRTLRSLLNELRLANPNGSIKDSLAAKYIVAQFQKYRTTDQTLCKAKEEMHFLGQTYLCYLQSQRNYQRIRKEYAGRGERTVKDTANMVGFKLPHDPK
;
A
#
# COMPACT_ATOMS: atom_id res chain seq x y z
N LEU A 1 4.72 -3.44 -30.29
CA LEU A 1 4.96 -2.67 -29.05
C LEU A 1 4.38 -3.46 -27.90
N LEU A 2 5.25 -4.07 -27.08
CA LEU A 2 4.86 -4.91 -25.95
C LEU A 2 4.32 -4.01 -24.83
N HIS A 3 3.00 -3.93 -24.68
CA HIS A 3 2.44 -3.46 -23.42
C HIS A 3 2.87 -4.45 -22.33
N PRO A 4 3.48 -4.01 -21.23
CA PRO A 4 3.69 -4.90 -20.09
C PRO A 4 2.32 -5.41 -19.70
N LYS A 5 2.11 -6.73 -19.78
CA LYS A 5 0.95 -7.40 -19.20
C LYS A 5 0.99 -7.05 -17.71
N ILE A 6 0.22 -6.03 -17.31
CA ILE A 6 -0.11 -5.82 -15.92
C ILE A 6 -0.81 -7.13 -15.53
N ILE A 7 -0.12 -8.00 -14.79
CA ILE A 7 -0.70 -9.22 -14.26
C ILE A 7 -1.77 -8.75 -13.29
N MET A 8 -3.02 -8.72 -13.76
CA MET A 8 -4.16 -8.33 -12.95
C MET A 8 -4.32 -9.37 -11.85
N ALA A 9 -3.85 -9.05 -10.64
CA ALA A 9 -4.02 -9.90 -9.47
C ALA A 9 -5.51 -10.20 -9.31
N SER A 10 -5.93 -11.41 -8.92
CA SER A 10 -7.38 -11.67 -8.85
C SER A 10 -8.10 -10.67 -7.92
N PRO A 11 -9.37 -10.31 -8.17
CA PRO A 11 -10.11 -9.37 -7.31
C PRO A 11 -10.09 -9.75 -5.82
N VAL A 12 -10.07 -11.06 -5.53
CA VAL A 12 -9.93 -11.59 -4.17
C VAL A 12 -8.56 -11.28 -3.56
N ARG A 13 -7.48 -11.35 -4.34
CA ARG A 13 -6.14 -10.93 -3.89
C ARG A 13 -6.11 -9.44 -3.61
N THR A 14 -6.68 -8.62 -4.49
CA THR A 14 -6.78 -7.16 -4.30
C THR A 14 -7.55 -6.81 -3.03
N LEU A 15 -8.70 -7.47 -2.77
CA LEU A 15 -9.47 -7.31 -1.54
C LEU A 15 -8.65 -7.66 -0.29
N ARG A 16 -7.97 -8.82 -0.28
CA ARG A 16 -7.15 -9.24 0.86
C ARG A 16 -6.01 -8.26 1.13
N SER A 17 -5.35 -7.78 0.08
CA SER A 17 -4.28 -6.79 0.20
C SER A 17 -4.79 -5.46 0.76
N LEU A 18 -5.96 -4.97 0.29
CA LEU A 18 -6.59 -3.76 0.83
C LEU A 18 -6.89 -3.89 2.33
N LEU A 19 -7.49 -5.01 2.74
CA LEU A 19 -7.77 -5.27 4.16
C LEU A 19 -6.49 -5.36 5.00
N ASN A 20 -5.41 -5.91 4.44
CA ASN A 20 -4.12 -5.94 5.13
C ASN A 20 -3.51 -4.54 5.26
N GLU A 21 -3.56 -3.68 4.23
CA GLU A 21 -3.10 -2.30 4.36
C GLU A 21 -3.91 -1.52 5.40
N LEU A 22 -5.23 -1.72 5.47
CA LEU A 22 -6.06 -1.13 6.53
C LEU A 22 -5.66 -1.63 7.92
N ARG A 23 -5.29 -2.91 8.07
CA ARG A 23 -4.75 -3.44 9.33
C ARG A 23 -3.45 -2.77 9.73
N LEU A 24 -2.54 -2.59 8.77
CA LEU A 24 -1.24 -1.97 9.03
C LEU A 24 -1.39 -0.48 9.37
N ALA A 25 -2.38 0.20 8.79
CA ALA A 25 -2.69 1.59 9.10
C ALA A 25 -3.32 1.77 10.49
N ASN A 26 -4.03 0.76 11.00
CA ASN A 26 -4.64 0.79 12.34
C ASN A 26 -4.30 -0.48 13.15
N PRO A 27 -3.07 -0.60 13.68
CA PRO A 27 -2.61 -1.82 14.34
C PRO A 27 -3.34 -2.15 15.64
N ASN A 28 -3.89 -1.13 16.31
CA ASN A 28 -4.61 -1.29 17.59
C ASN A 28 -6.13 -1.40 17.41
N GLY A 29 -6.63 -1.21 16.18
CA GLY A 29 -8.05 -1.25 15.86
C GLY A 29 -8.49 -2.62 15.34
N SER A 30 -9.70 -3.03 15.72
CA SER A 30 -10.36 -4.16 15.09
C SER A 30 -10.78 -3.79 13.66
N ILE A 31 -10.25 -4.51 12.66
CA ILE A 31 -10.68 -4.36 11.26
C ILE A 31 -12.18 -4.60 11.10
N LYS A 32 -12.75 -5.50 11.91
CA LYS A 32 -14.17 -5.82 11.84
C LYS A 32 -15.05 -4.61 12.15
N ASP A 33 -14.54 -3.65 12.91
CA ASP A 33 -15.24 -2.43 13.27
C ASP A 33 -14.92 -1.25 12.33
N SER A 34 -13.93 -1.42 11.45
CA SER A 34 -13.60 -0.42 10.43
C SER A 34 -14.73 -0.26 9.43
N LEU A 35 -15.34 0.93 9.40
CA LEU A 35 -16.32 1.32 8.39
C LEU A 35 -15.77 1.16 6.97
N ALA A 36 -14.50 1.52 6.77
CA ALA A 36 -13.82 1.36 5.48
C ALA A 36 -13.72 -0.12 5.07
N ALA A 37 -13.34 -1.01 6.00
CA ALA A 37 -13.25 -2.44 5.71
C ALA A 37 -14.63 -3.03 5.33
N LYS A 38 -15.68 -2.69 6.09
CA LYS A 38 -17.06 -3.11 5.80
C LYS A 38 -17.50 -2.63 4.42
N TYR A 39 -17.25 -1.36 4.10
CA TYR A 39 -17.61 -0.75 2.82
C TYR A 39 -16.89 -1.45 1.66
N ILE A 40 -15.56 -1.65 1.75
CA ILE A 40 -14.78 -2.31 0.70
C ILE A 40 -15.30 -3.73 0.45
N VAL A 41 -15.56 -4.51 1.51
CA VAL A 41 -16.11 -5.86 1.37
C VAL A 41 -17.48 -5.84 0.67
N ALA A 42 -18.37 -4.92 1.06
CA ALA A 42 -19.68 -4.77 0.43
C ALA A 42 -19.57 -4.40 -1.06
N GLN A 43 -18.65 -3.50 -1.43
CA GLN A 43 -18.39 -3.18 -2.83
C GLN A 43 -17.89 -4.42 -3.60
N PHE A 44 -16.88 -5.13 -3.11
CA PHE A 44 -16.38 -6.32 -3.81
C PHE A 44 -17.43 -7.44 -3.94
N GLN A 45 -18.36 -7.55 -2.98
CA GLN A 45 -19.48 -8.48 -3.07
C GLN A 45 -20.51 -8.06 -4.13
N LYS A 46 -20.86 -6.76 -4.18
CA LYS A 46 -21.82 -6.20 -5.15
C LYS A 46 -21.43 -6.50 -6.61
N TYR A 47 -20.13 -6.52 -6.92
CA TYR A 47 -19.62 -6.74 -8.27
C TYR A 47 -19.08 -8.17 -8.51
N ARG A 48 -19.42 -9.14 -7.65
CA ARG A 48 -18.95 -10.54 -7.76
C ARG A 48 -19.65 -11.34 -8.86
N THR A 49 -20.95 -11.13 -9.06
CA THR A 49 -21.83 -11.96 -9.93
C THR A 49 -22.82 -11.08 -10.67
N THR A 50 -22.46 -10.56 -11.83
CA THR A 50 -23.45 -9.85 -12.64
C THR A 50 -23.20 -10.12 -14.12
N ASP A 51 -24.31 -10.35 -14.84
CA ASP A 51 -24.39 -10.88 -16.20
C ASP A 51 -23.67 -10.04 -17.25
N GLN A 52 -23.52 -10.62 -18.46
CA GLN A 52 -22.59 -10.26 -19.55
C GLN A 52 -22.46 -8.77 -19.94
N THR A 53 -23.39 -7.88 -19.56
CA THR A 53 -23.28 -6.41 -19.70
C THR A 53 -22.43 -5.73 -18.61
N LEU A 54 -22.08 -6.43 -17.52
CA LEU A 54 -21.32 -5.95 -16.36
C LEU A 54 -19.85 -6.42 -16.29
N CYS A 55 -19.31 -7.09 -17.32
CA CYS A 55 -17.89 -7.45 -17.30
C CYS A 55 -17.00 -6.21 -17.13
N LYS A 56 -17.38 -5.10 -17.79
CA LYS A 56 -16.75 -3.80 -17.63
C LYS A 56 -16.82 -3.26 -16.20
N ALA A 57 -17.99 -3.31 -15.56
CA ALA A 57 -18.16 -2.83 -14.18
C ALA A 57 -17.32 -3.63 -13.17
N LYS A 58 -17.17 -4.95 -13.38
CA LYS A 58 -16.29 -5.80 -12.57
C LYS A 58 -14.82 -5.44 -12.76
N GLU A 59 -14.40 -5.18 -13.99
CA GLU A 59 -13.04 -4.73 -14.32
C GLU A 59 -12.76 -3.35 -13.75
N GLU A 60 -13.69 -2.40 -13.89
CA GLU A 60 -13.62 -1.05 -13.31
C GLU A 60 -13.46 -1.10 -11.79
N MET A 61 -14.24 -1.95 -11.11
CA MET A 61 -14.14 -2.12 -9.66
C MET A 61 -12.84 -2.76 -9.22
N HIS A 62 -12.34 -3.71 -10.01
CA HIS A 62 -11.04 -4.28 -9.76
C HIS A 62 -9.93 -3.23 -9.94
N PHE A 63 -9.97 -2.46 -11.04
CA PHE A 63 -9.04 -1.37 -11.28
C PHE A 63 -9.07 -0.34 -10.14
N LEU A 64 -10.26 0.09 -9.72
CA LEU A 64 -10.45 1.00 -8.59
C LEU A 64 -9.82 0.44 -7.30
N GLY A 65 -10.04 -0.85 -7.02
CA GLY A 65 -9.42 -1.53 -5.88
C GLY A 65 -7.89 -1.53 -5.95
N GLN A 66 -7.30 -1.71 -7.13
CA GLN A 66 -5.85 -1.63 -7.33
C GLN A 66 -5.32 -0.20 -7.14
N THR A 67 -6.04 0.80 -7.64
CA THR A 67 -5.70 2.21 -7.46
C THR A 67 -5.62 2.56 -5.97
N TYR A 68 -6.65 2.20 -5.19
CA TYR A 68 -6.63 2.44 -3.75
C TYR A 68 -5.58 1.62 -3.01
N LEU A 69 -5.32 0.39 -3.44
CA LEU A 69 -4.24 -0.42 -2.87
C LEU A 69 -2.87 0.25 -3.06
N CYS A 70 -2.59 0.70 -4.28
CA CYS A 70 -1.38 1.44 -4.62
C CYS A 70 -1.25 2.71 -3.77
N TYR A 71 -2.34 3.45 -3.60
CA TYR A 71 -2.38 4.65 -2.77
C TYR A 71 -2.01 4.36 -1.30
N LEU A 72 -2.66 3.36 -0.68
CA LEU A 72 -2.40 2.97 0.71
C LEU A 72 -0.95 2.49 0.91
N GLN A 73 -0.44 1.67 -0.01
CA GLN A 73 0.94 1.21 -0.01
C GLN A 73 1.93 2.36 -0.13
N SER A 74 1.65 3.31 -1.03
CA SER A 74 2.47 4.51 -1.23
C SER A 74 2.49 5.37 0.03
N GLN A 75 1.35 5.54 0.69
CA GLN A 75 1.26 6.29 1.95
C GLN A 75 2.09 5.61 3.06
N ARG A 76 1.99 4.28 3.22
CA ARG A 76 2.81 3.53 4.19
C ARG A 76 4.30 3.68 3.88
N ASN A 77 4.69 3.53 2.62
CA ASN A 77 6.08 3.67 2.19
C ASN A 77 6.60 5.09 2.40
N TYR A 78 5.79 6.10 2.10
CA TYR A 78 6.09 7.49 2.38
C TYR A 78 6.33 7.72 3.87
N GLN A 79 5.46 7.21 4.76
CA GLN A 79 5.67 7.32 6.20
C GLN A 79 6.96 6.63 6.66
N ARG A 80 7.27 5.45 6.11
CA ARG A 80 8.52 4.73 6.40
C ARG A 80 9.75 5.56 6.00
N ILE A 81 9.78 6.07 4.77
CA ILE A 81 10.88 6.90 4.24
C ILE A 81 10.99 8.20 5.06
N ARG A 82 9.87 8.86 5.31
CA ARG A 82 9.84 10.09 6.12
C ARG A 82 10.35 9.84 7.54
N LYS A 83 9.97 8.73 8.19
CA LYS A 83 10.44 8.39 9.54
C LYS A 83 11.95 8.16 9.61
N GLU A 84 12.53 7.63 8.54
CA GLU A 84 13.96 7.37 8.41
C GLU A 84 14.73 8.66 8.10
N TYR A 85 14.34 9.35 7.03
CA TYR A 85 15.15 10.40 6.45
C TYR A 85 14.73 11.82 6.85
N ALA A 86 13.48 12.06 7.28
CA ALA A 86 13.08 13.41 7.70
C ALA A 86 13.85 13.82 8.96
N GLY A 87 14.24 15.09 9.01
CA GLY A 87 15.00 15.66 10.12
C GLY A 87 14.24 15.48 11.44
N ARG A 88 14.85 14.74 12.38
CA ARG A 88 14.37 14.63 13.77
C ARG A 88 15.04 15.66 14.69
N GLY A 89 15.37 16.83 14.15
CA GLY A 89 16.28 17.80 14.76
C GLY A 89 17.71 17.70 14.21
N GLU A 90 18.68 18.24 14.95
CA GLU A 90 20.10 18.16 14.58
C GLU A 90 20.60 16.71 14.67
N ARG A 91 21.28 16.25 13.61
CA ARG A 91 21.93 14.95 13.53
C ARG A 91 23.44 15.16 13.45
N THR A 92 24.21 14.26 14.07
CA THR A 92 25.66 14.32 13.92
C THR A 92 26.08 13.90 12.51
N VAL A 93 27.29 14.30 12.11
CA VAL A 93 27.90 13.88 10.83
C VAL A 93 28.00 12.36 10.76
N LYS A 94 28.30 11.70 11.88
CA LYS A 94 28.40 10.24 11.96
C LYS A 94 27.05 9.55 11.76
N ASP A 95 26.00 10.04 12.41
CA ASP A 95 24.65 9.47 12.25
C ASP A 95 24.15 9.63 10.82
N THR A 96 24.42 10.78 10.21
CA THR A 96 24.03 11.06 8.82
C THR A 96 24.79 10.19 7.85
N ALA A 97 26.12 10.03 8.03
CA ALA A 97 26.94 9.14 7.21
C ALA A 97 26.44 7.69 7.27
N ASN A 98 26.19 7.17 8.47
CA ASN A 98 25.68 5.81 8.66
C ASN A 98 24.31 5.60 8.01
N MET A 99 23.40 6.58 8.11
CA MET A 99 22.04 6.51 7.55
C MET A 99 22.01 6.32 6.03
N VAL A 100 23.01 6.85 5.33
CA VAL A 100 23.14 6.73 3.87
C VAL A 100 24.17 5.67 3.44
N GLY A 101 24.79 4.95 4.39
CA GLY A 101 25.75 3.89 4.13
C GLY A 101 27.20 4.35 3.92
N PHE A 102 27.56 5.55 4.37
CA PHE A 102 28.94 6.04 4.40
C PHE A 102 29.63 5.75 5.74
N LYS A 103 30.96 5.61 5.69
CA LYS A 103 31.85 5.56 6.85
C LYS A 103 32.60 6.88 7.00
N LEU A 104 33.01 7.24 8.22
CA LEU A 104 33.87 8.40 8.43
C LEU A 104 35.33 8.07 8.04
N PRO A 105 36.15 9.08 7.70
CA PRO A 105 37.56 8.88 7.36
C PRO A 105 38.39 8.17 8.44
N HIS A 106 37.91 8.18 9.69
CA HIS A 106 38.56 7.56 10.85
C HIS A 106 37.94 6.20 11.24
N ASP A 107 36.85 5.77 10.60
CA ASP A 107 36.27 4.45 10.86
C ASP A 107 37.13 3.36 10.17
N PRO A 108 37.26 2.17 10.77
CA PRO A 108 38.01 1.07 10.18
C PRO A 108 37.44 0.65 8.81
N LYS A 109 38.34 0.31 7.88
CA LYS A 109 38.00 -0.16 6.53
C LYS A 109 37.17 -1.44 6.58
#